data_AF-A0A536DY85-F1
#
_entry.id   AF-A0A536DY85-F1
#
_cell.length_a   1.000
_cell.length_b   1.000
_cell.length_c   1.000
_cell.angle_alpha   90.00
_cell.angle_beta   90.00
_cell.angle_gamma   90.00
#
_symmetry.space_group_name_H-M   'P 1'
#
loop_
_entity.id
_entity.type
_entity.pdbx_description
1 polymer ?
#
loop_
_entity_poly.entity_id
_entity_poly.type
_entity_poly.pdbx_seq_one_letter_code
_entity_poly.pdbx_strand_id
1 'polypeptide(L)'
;MGRRQFAEGALGPLMQRLSTALEVVTGAMKCYVVFLAEAPGFQHVHLHVIPRLVDAPPERVGIGAMQYLAVPNSESVSHDEMDRISTKIREKMTHQQETP
;
A
#
# COMPACT_ATOMS: atom_id res chain seq x y z
N MET A 1 -4.76 -2.32 28.61
CA MET A 1 -4.71 -2.19 27.13
C MET A 1 -4.62 -3.60 26.55
N GLY A 2 -5.74 -4.17 26.08
CA GLY A 2 -5.79 -5.56 25.62
C GLY A 2 -5.08 -5.72 24.27
N ARG A 3 -4.19 -6.71 24.16
CA ARG A 3 -3.51 -7.05 22.90
C ARG A 3 -4.59 -7.50 21.91
N ARG A 4 -4.76 -6.78 20.78
CA ARG A 4 -5.65 -7.22 19.71
C ARG A 4 -5.10 -8.53 19.16
N GLN A 5 -5.86 -9.60 19.32
CA GLN A 5 -5.55 -10.89 18.71
C GLN A 5 -6.05 -10.84 17.27
N PHE A 6 -5.12 -10.90 16.32
CA PHE A 6 -5.49 -11.10 14.92
C PHE A 6 -5.82 -12.58 14.74
N ALA A 7 -6.92 -12.86 14.04
CA ALA A 7 -7.26 -14.23 13.68
C ALA A 7 -6.12 -14.84 12.83
N GLU A 8 -5.89 -16.15 12.96
CA GLU A 8 -5.02 -16.87 12.04
C GLU A 8 -5.46 -16.62 10.60
N GLY A 9 -4.52 -16.36 9.69
CA GLY A 9 -4.84 -16.05 8.29
C GLY A 9 -5.36 -14.62 8.04
N ALA A 10 -5.37 -13.71 9.02
CA ALA A 10 -5.86 -12.33 8.83
C ALA A 10 -5.11 -11.52 7.76
N LEU A 11 -3.89 -11.91 7.39
CA LEU A 11 -3.07 -11.20 6.40
C LEU A 11 -3.71 -11.21 5.00
N GLY A 12 -4.26 -12.34 4.56
CA GLY A 12 -4.89 -12.45 3.22
C GLY A 12 -6.04 -11.46 3.04
N PRO A 13 -7.07 -11.49 3.91
CA PRO A 13 -8.16 -10.52 3.87
C PRO A 13 -7.69 -9.07 4.04
N LEU A 14 -6.68 -8.82 4.86
CA LEU A 14 -6.11 -7.47 5.01
C LEU A 14 -5.50 -6.98 3.70
N MET A 15 -4.70 -7.81 3.02
CA MET A 15 -4.08 -7.49 1.74
C MET A 15 -5.11 -7.27 0.64
N GLN A 16 -6.18 -8.07 0.61
CA GLN A 16 -7.27 -7.90 -0.33
C GLN A 16 -7.94 -6.54 -0.15
N ARG A 17 -8.40 -6.22 1.07
CA ARG A 17 -9.05 -4.92 1.35
C ARG A 17 -8.15 -3.73 1.06
N LEU A 18 -6.86 -3.82 1.44
CA LEU A 18 -5.90 -2.76 1.17
C LEU A 18 -5.68 -2.58 -0.34
N SER A 19 -5.53 -3.66 -1.11
CA SER A 19 -5.34 -3.59 -2.56
C SER A 19 -6.56 -2.96 -3.25
N THR A 20 -7.78 -3.36 -2.86
CA THR A 20 -9.00 -2.76 -3.40
C THR A 20 -9.14 -1.29 -3.03
N ALA A 21 -8.82 -0.91 -1.78
CA ALA A 21 -8.85 0.48 -1.36
C ALA A 21 -7.85 1.32 -2.18
N LEU A 22 -6.64 0.82 -2.40
CA LEU A 22 -5.62 1.47 -3.23
C LEU A 22 -6.08 1.64 -4.68
N GLU A 23 -6.63 0.59 -5.29
CA GLU A 23 -7.18 0.65 -6.66
C GLU A 23 -8.26 1.72 -6.79
N VAL A 24 -9.21 1.78 -5.85
CA VAL A 24 -10.28 2.78 -5.86
C VAL A 24 -9.75 4.21 -5.65
N VAL A 25 -8.82 4.40 -4.70
CA VAL A 25 -8.33 5.75 -4.36
C VAL A 25 -7.39 6.30 -5.42
N THR A 26 -6.61 5.44 -6.08
CA THR A 26 -5.57 5.85 -7.03
C THR A 26 -5.96 5.66 -8.50
N GLY A 27 -7.03 4.92 -8.79
CA GLY A 27 -7.37 4.51 -10.15
C GLY A 27 -6.43 3.45 -10.72
N ALA A 28 -5.65 2.78 -9.87
CA ALA A 28 -4.71 1.74 -10.28
C ALA A 28 -5.42 0.52 -10.89
N MET A 29 -4.74 -0.12 -11.83
CA MET A 29 -5.24 -1.30 -12.53
C MET A 29 -5.14 -2.59 -11.70
N LYS A 30 -4.21 -2.60 -10.74
CA LYS A 30 -3.91 -3.68 -9.81
C LYS A 30 -2.93 -3.20 -8.74
N CYS A 31 -2.71 -4.01 -7.71
CA CYS A 31 -1.58 -3.84 -6.78
C CYS A 31 -0.51 -4.92 -6.93
N TYR A 32 0.74 -4.57 -6.65
CA TYR A 32 1.83 -5.50 -6.41
C TYR A 32 2.03 -5.72 -4.91
N VAL A 33 2.50 -6.91 -4.54
CA VAL A 33 2.93 -7.21 -3.17
C VAL A 33 4.38 -7.63 -3.21
N VAL A 34 5.23 -6.96 -2.42
CA VAL A 34 6.67 -7.21 -2.40
C VAL A 34 7.15 -7.36 -0.96
N PHE A 35 7.93 -8.43 -0.71
CA PHE A 35 8.64 -8.67 0.55
C PHE A 35 10.13 -8.81 0.23
N LEU A 36 10.95 -7.89 0.75
CA LEU A 36 12.41 -7.95 0.62
C LEU A 36 13.05 -7.89 2.01
N ALA A 37 12.81 -6.82 2.77
CA ALA A 37 13.31 -6.61 4.13
C ALA A 37 14.83 -6.76 4.30
N GLU A 38 15.61 -6.43 3.27
CA GLU A 38 17.07 -6.55 3.28
C GLU A 38 17.78 -5.23 3.65
N ALA A 39 17.09 -4.08 3.56
CA ALA A 39 17.71 -2.79 3.79
C ALA A 39 18.13 -2.61 5.27
N PRO A 40 19.32 -2.04 5.55
CA PRO A 40 19.75 -1.74 6.91
C PRO A 40 18.71 -0.87 7.66
N GLY A 41 18.28 -1.32 8.84
CA GLY A 41 17.25 -0.64 9.64
C GLY A 41 15.81 -1.07 9.35
N PHE A 42 15.58 -1.89 8.31
CA PHE A 42 14.26 -2.37 7.88
C PHE A 42 14.13 -3.89 7.90
N GLN A 43 14.94 -4.60 8.69
CA GLN A 43 14.95 -6.08 8.72
C GLN A 43 13.73 -6.73 9.39
N HIS A 44 12.75 -5.94 9.83
CA HIS A 44 11.50 -6.46 10.37
C HIS A 44 10.56 -6.87 9.22
N VAL A 45 9.64 -7.81 9.51
CA VAL A 45 8.62 -8.22 8.53
C VAL A 45 7.75 -7.01 8.18
N HIS A 46 7.86 -6.56 6.93
CA HIS A 46 7.00 -5.56 6.32
C HIS A 46 6.80 -5.91 4.85
N LEU A 47 5.69 -5.46 4.29
CA LEU A 47 5.31 -5.71 2.91
C LEU A 47 5.03 -4.37 2.25
N HIS A 48 5.45 -4.22 1.01
CA HIS A 48 4.97 -3.13 0.16
C HIS A 48 3.74 -3.60 -0.61
N VAL A 49 2.64 -2.84 -0.54
CA VAL A 49 1.48 -3.00 -1.42
C VAL A 49 1.42 -1.78 -2.33
N ILE A 50 1.73 -1.98 -3.62
CA ILE A 50 2.08 -0.89 -4.54
C ILE A 50 1.02 -0.79 -5.65
N PRO A 51 0.27 0.32 -5.75
CA PRO A 51 -0.69 0.52 -6.84
C PRO A 51 0.04 0.68 -8.18
N ARG A 52 -0.36 -0.08 -9.20
CA ARG A 52 0.11 0.08 -10.58
C ARG A 52 -0.86 0.98 -11.35
N LEU A 53 -0.50 2.25 -11.51
CA LEU A 53 -1.26 3.21 -12.32
C LEU A 53 -1.31 2.80 -13.80
N VAL A 54 -2.36 3.24 -14.49
CA VAL A 54 -2.61 2.94 -15.91
C VAL A 54 -1.46 3.45 -16.79
N ASP A 55 -0.94 4.61 -16.44
CA ASP A 55 0.08 5.39 -17.14
C ASP A 55 1.49 5.22 -16.55
N ALA A 56 1.68 4.22 -15.67
CA ALA A 56 3.00 3.92 -15.12
C ALA A 56 4.02 3.65 -16.25
N PRO A 57 5.17 4.35 -16.26
CA PRO A 57 6.21 4.11 -17.27
C PRO A 57 6.65 2.64 -17.30
N PRO A 58 6.98 2.07 -18.47
CA PRO A 58 7.33 0.65 -18.58
C PRO A 58 8.42 0.19 -17.60
N GLU A 59 9.42 1.04 -17.35
CA GLU A 59 10.53 0.80 -16.42
C GLU A 59 10.13 0.86 -14.93
N ARG A 60 8.92 1.33 -14.63
CA ARG A 60 8.34 1.44 -13.29
C ARG A 60 7.28 0.36 -13.01
N VAL A 61 7.15 -0.64 -13.88
CA VAL A 61 6.22 -1.77 -13.74
C VAL A 61 6.89 -2.96 -13.03
N GLY A 62 6.12 -3.74 -12.27
CA GLY A 62 6.61 -4.89 -11.53
C GLY A 62 7.60 -4.50 -10.44
N ILE A 63 8.76 -5.18 -10.38
CA ILE A 63 9.82 -4.84 -9.40
C ILE A 63 10.39 -3.43 -9.65
N GLY A 64 10.27 -2.90 -10.88
CA GLY A 64 10.70 -1.55 -11.22
C GLY A 64 9.98 -0.46 -10.41
N ALA A 65 8.80 -0.74 -9.86
CA ALA A 65 8.08 0.19 -8.99
C ALA A 65 8.86 0.53 -7.70
N MET A 66 9.78 -0.32 -7.26
CA MET A 66 10.63 -0.04 -6.10
C MET A 66 11.55 1.17 -6.31
N GLN A 67 11.79 1.58 -7.56
CA GLN A 67 12.57 2.77 -7.88
C GLN A 67 11.87 4.09 -7.48
N TYR A 68 10.58 4.06 -7.09
CA TYR A 68 9.89 5.23 -6.53
C TYR A 68 10.28 5.52 -5.07
N LEU A 69 11.03 4.63 -4.43
CA LEU A 69 11.56 4.85 -3.08
C LEU A 69 12.79 5.76 -3.11
N ALA A 70 13.03 6.46 -2.01
CA ALA A 70 14.21 7.30 -1.78
C ALA A 70 14.46 8.37 -2.86
N VAL A 71 13.41 8.81 -3.55
CA VAL A 71 13.48 9.97 -4.45
C VAL A 71 13.62 11.27 -3.63
N PRO A 72 14.16 12.36 -4.22
CA PRO A 72 14.22 13.66 -3.55
C PRO A 72 12.83 14.13 -3.08
N ASN A 73 12.80 14.96 -2.04
CA ASN A 73 11.53 15.51 -1.52
C ASN A 73 10.73 16.29 -2.57
N SER A 74 11.40 16.90 -3.55
CA SER A 74 10.77 17.59 -4.68
C SER A 74 10.02 16.67 -5.64
N GLU A 75 10.35 15.38 -5.65
CA GLU A 75 9.72 14.34 -6.46
C GLU A 75 8.80 13.43 -5.63
N SER A 76 8.89 13.53 -4.30
CA SER A 76 7.99 12.87 -3.37
C SER A 76 6.62 13.55 -3.34
N VAL A 77 5.60 12.77 -3.01
CA VAL A 77 4.29 13.31 -2.64
C VAL A 77 4.45 14.24 -1.44
N SER A 78 3.77 15.39 -1.40
CA SER A 78 3.84 16.28 -0.24
C SER A 78 3.20 15.64 0.99
N HIS A 79 3.59 16.05 2.20
CA HIS A 79 3.01 15.49 3.44
C HIS A 79 1.49 15.67 3.50
N ASP A 80 0.97 16.85 3.14
CA ASP A 80 -0.47 17.12 3.11
C ASP A 80 -1.22 16.17 2.16
N GLU A 81 -0.61 15.86 1.01
CA GLU A 81 -1.18 14.94 0.04
C GLU A 81 -1.09 13.49 0.51
N MET A 82 0.02 13.10 1.17
CA MET A 82 0.11 11.78 1.83
C MET A 82 -0.98 11.61 2.88
N ASP A 83 -1.23 12.62 3.72
CA ASP A 83 -2.27 12.62 4.73
C ASP A 83 -3.66 12.50 4.09
N ARG A 84 -3.90 13.24 3.01
CA ARG A 84 -5.15 13.16 2.24
C ARG A 84 -5.36 11.77 1.65
N ILE A 85 -4.34 11.17 1.06
CA ILE A 85 -4.41 9.81 0.48
C ILE A 85 -4.67 8.77 1.57
N SER A 86 -3.94 8.86 2.69
CA SER A 86 -4.07 7.91 3.81
C SER A 86 -5.48 7.93 4.41
N THR A 87 -6.09 9.12 4.53
CA THR A 87 -7.46 9.28 5.01
C THR A 87 -8.47 8.58 4.09
N LYS A 88 -8.35 8.78 2.77
CA LYS A 88 -9.21 8.13 1.77
C LYS A 88 -9.06 6.61 1.76
N ILE A 89 -7.83 6.10 1.89
CA ILE A 89 -7.58 4.66 2.00
C ILE A 89 -8.27 4.11 3.25
N ARG A 90 -8.11 4.79 4.39
CA ARG A 90 -8.73 4.39 5.67
C ARG A 90 -10.26 4.30 5.54
N GLU A 91 -10.90 5.32 4.99
CA GLU A 91 -12.36 5.35 4.77
C GLU A 91 -12.82 4.13 3.95
N LYS A 92 -12.10 3.81 2.86
CA LYS A 92 -12.41 2.63 2.04
C LYS A 92 -12.21 1.31 2.77
N MET A 93 -11.20 1.21 3.61
CA MET A 93 -10.94 0.01 4.40
C MET A 93 -11.97 -0.21 5.53
N THR A 94 -12.55 0.85 6.08
CA THR A 94 -13.60 0.75 7.13
C THR A 94 -14.97 0.44 6.55
N HIS A 95 -15.34 1.03 5.41
CA HIS A 95 -16.64 0.76 4.78
C HIS A 95 -16.80 -0.68 4.25
N GLN A 96 -15.69 -1.38 3.96
CA GLN A 96 -15.74 -2.79 3.54
C GLN A 96 -16.02 -3.77 4.68
N GLN A 97 -16.13 -3.31 5.94
CA GLN A 97 -16.43 -4.17 7.09
C GLN A 97 -17.94 -4.34 7.35
N GLU A 98 -18.80 -3.67 6.58
CA GLU A 98 -20.25 -3.59 6.83
C GLU A 98 -21.11 -4.50 5.92
N THR A 99 -20.49 -5.25 5.00
CA THR A 99 -21.24 -6.19 4.14
C THR A 99 -21.28 -7.58 4.79
N PRO A 100 -22.49 -8.14 5.08
CA PRO A 100 -22.67 -9.47 5.67
C PRO A 100 -22.07 -10.61 4.83
#